data_AF-A0A6D1AE17-F1
#
_entry.id   AF-A0A6D1AE17-F1
#
_cell.length_a   1.000
_cell.length_b   1.000
_cell.length_c   1.000
_cell.angle_alpha   90.00
_cell.angle_beta   90.00
_cell.angle_gamma   90.00
#
_symmetry.space_group_name_H-M   'P 1'
#
loop_
_entity.id
_entity.type
_entity.pdbx_description
1 polymer ?
#
loop_
_entity_poly.entity_id
_entity_poly.type
_entity_poly.pdbx_seq_one_letter_code
_entity_poly.pdbx_strand_id
1 'polypeptide(L)'
;LNELIKIDPKSIGVGQYQYDVNQKELSQALEFKVDKAVNLVGVDLNTASAEILKFVSGLNNKHVQNIIEYRSKIGKFRNREELLKVKSLGENTYEQAVGFLRIHDSNNFFDRTSIHPESYELANKIVDKLGIDLENINTEVLKNADIKSLAAEFNSNEYDVKLIIDSLINPTKDIRDEKEGYKLKKDILNLKDLKVGMILEGSVQNITDFGIFVYIGIKQAVLIHISKMKKTPTHYAAHP
;
A
#
# COMPACT_ATOMS: atom_id res chain seq x y z
N LEU A 1 -3.32 -8.01 -0.12
CA LEU A 1 -2.23 -7.96 0.87
C LEU A 1 -2.42 -9.03 1.94
N ASN A 2 -3.49 -8.94 2.75
CA ASN A 2 -3.74 -9.85 3.88
C ASN A 2 -3.72 -11.36 3.58
N GLU A 3 -4.05 -11.79 2.37
CA GLU A 3 -3.96 -13.21 1.99
C GLU A 3 -2.58 -13.61 1.46
N LEU A 4 -1.88 -12.72 0.75
CA LEU A 4 -0.57 -13.01 0.16
C LEU A 4 0.51 -13.15 1.23
N ILE A 5 0.42 -12.37 2.31
CA ILE A 5 1.35 -12.42 3.44
C ILE A 5 1.26 -13.71 4.27
N LYS A 6 0.19 -14.50 4.10
CA LYS A 6 0.04 -15.81 4.77
C LYS A 6 0.82 -16.90 4.05
N ILE A 7 1.25 -16.63 2.82
CA ILE A 7 2.02 -17.54 1.96
C ILE A 7 3.47 -17.09 2.03
N ASP A 8 4.40 -18.05 2.04
CA ASP A 8 5.82 -17.72 1.85
C ASP A 8 5.97 -16.93 0.54
N PRO A 9 6.55 -15.71 0.56
CA PRO A 9 6.73 -14.90 -0.65
C PRO A 9 7.39 -15.64 -1.82
N LYS A 10 8.26 -16.63 -1.55
CA LYS A 10 8.89 -17.48 -2.59
C LYS A 10 7.91 -18.42 -3.28
N SER A 11 6.85 -18.81 -2.58
CA SER A 11 5.80 -19.70 -3.12
C SER A 11 4.80 -18.95 -3.97
N ILE A 12 4.76 -17.62 -3.88
CA ILE A 12 4.07 -16.76 -4.84
C ILE A 12 4.98 -16.74 -6.06
N GLY A 13 4.69 -17.55 -7.10
CA GLY A 13 5.54 -17.64 -8.30
C GLY A 13 5.90 -16.25 -8.87
N VAL A 14 7.09 -15.74 -8.53
CA VAL A 14 7.53 -14.36 -8.80
C VAL A 14 8.33 -14.25 -10.11
N GLY A 15 8.69 -15.38 -10.72
CA GLY A 15 9.39 -15.40 -12.00
C GLY A 15 9.71 -16.80 -12.51
N GLN A 16 10.01 -16.90 -13.81
CA GLN A 16 10.26 -18.16 -14.51
C GLN A 16 11.49 -18.93 -13.97
N TYR A 17 12.51 -18.21 -13.50
CA TYR A 17 13.78 -18.78 -13.02
C TYR A 17 13.98 -18.59 -11.52
N GLN A 18 12.89 -18.44 -10.74
CA GLN A 18 12.97 -18.17 -9.31
C GLN A 18 13.69 -19.27 -8.50
N TYR A 19 13.75 -20.49 -9.02
CA TYR A 19 14.46 -21.61 -8.39
C TYR A 19 15.95 -21.65 -8.75
N ASP A 20 16.37 -20.91 -9.78
CA ASP A 20 17.74 -20.91 -10.31
C ASP A 20 18.59 -19.79 -9.71
N VAL A 21 18.00 -18.92 -8.87
CA VAL A 21 18.70 -17.84 -8.17
C VAL A 21 19.10 -18.22 -6.75
N ASN A 22 19.97 -17.41 -6.13
CA ASN A 22 20.33 -17.55 -4.73
C ASN A 22 19.08 -17.40 -3.84
N GLN A 23 18.67 -18.51 -3.23
CA GLN A 23 17.45 -18.58 -2.45
C GLN A 23 17.48 -17.70 -1.19
N LYS A 24 18.64 -17.45 -0.60
CA LYS A 24 18.74 -16.58 0.58
C LYS A 24 18.50 -15.12 0.21
N GLU A 25 19.14 -14.66 -0.85
CA GLU A 25 19.00 -13.29 -1.37
C GLU A 25 17.58 -13.04 -1.88
N LEU A 26 16.99 -14.01 -2.60
CA LEU A 26 15.60 -13.93 -3.04
C LEU A 26 14.64 -13.77 -1.85
N SER A 27 14.81 -14.59 -0.79
CA SER A 27 14.00 -14.47 0.43
C SER A 27 14.07 -13.06 1.02
N GLN A 28 15.28 -12.55 1.22
CA GLN A 28 15.50 -11.23 1.83
C GLN A 28 14.90 -10.11 0.97
N ALA A 29 15.06 -10.19 -0.35
CA ALA A 29 14.50 -9.19 -1.26
C ALA A 29 12.96 -9.20 -1.26
N LEU A 30 12.36 -10.39 -1.22
CA LEU A 30 10.90 -10.54 -1.18
C LEU A 30 10.33 -10.09 0.17
N GLU A 31 10.97 -10.47 1.28
CA GLU A 31 10.60 -10.04 2.63
C GLU A 31 10.65 -8.51 2.75
N PHE A 32 11.73 -7.89 2.29
CA PHE A 32 11.85 -6.43 2.25
C PHE A 32 10.75 -5.75 1.42
N LYS A 33 10.32 -6.36 0.29
CA LYS A 33 9.21 -5.84 -0.52
C LYS A 33 7.88 -5.95 0.21
N VAL A 34 7.65 -7.05 0.93
CA VAL A 34 6.44 -7.24 1.75
C VAL A 34 6.42 -6.23 2.89
N ASP A 35 7.53 -6.08 3.62
CA ASP A 35 7.69 -5.06 4.65
C ASP A 35 7.35 -3.68 4.11
N LYS A 36 7.99 -3.27 3.01
CA LYS A 36 7.74 -1.96 2.42
C LYS A 36 6.27 -1.77 2.05
N ALA A 37 5.61 -2.78 1.49
CA ALA A 37 4.20 -2.70 1.14
C ALA A 37 3.29 -2.59 2.37
N VAL A 38 3.54 -3.40 3.41
CA VAL A 38 2.76 -3.38 4.66
C VAL A 38 2.91 -2.05 5.38
N ASN A 39 4.13 -1.54 5.51
CA ASN A 39 4.39 -0.27 6.19
C ASN A 39 3.84 0.93 5.39
N LEU A 40 3.86 0.88 4.06
CA LEU A 40 3.31 1.97 3.24
C LEU A 40 1.78 2.06 3.34
N VAL A 41 1.09 0.92 3.40
CA VAL A 41 -0.39 0.86 3.57
C VAL A 41 -0.77 1.17 5.02
N GLY A 42 0.03 0.70 5.97
CA GLY A 42 -0.35 0.66 7.38
C GLY A 42 -1.28 -0.50 7.70
N VAL A 43 -1.44 -0.76 8.99
CA VAL A 43 -2.14 -1.93 9.50
C VAL A 43 -3.13 -1.50 10.58
N ASP A 44 -4.40 -1.90 10.46
CA ASP A 44 -5.39 -1.67 11.50
C ASP A 44 -5.12 -2.58 12.71
N LEU A 45 -4.75 -1.97 13.83
CA LEU A 45 -4.36 -2.64 15.06
C LEU A 45 -5.48 -3.54 15.63
N ASN A 46 -6.74 -3.16 15.44
CA ASN A 46 -7.87 -3.89 16.01
C ASN A 46 -8.29 -5.11 15.19
N THR A 47 -7.98 -5.13 13.89
CA THR A 47 -8.36 -6.24 13.00
C THR A 47 -7.17 -7.06 12.50
N ALA A 48 -5.94 -6.57 12.67
CA ALA A 48 -4.73 -7.23 12.22
C ALA A 48 -4.56 -8.66 12.74
N SER A 49 -4.10 -9.54 11.85
CA SER A 49 -3.63 -10.88 12.23
C SER A 49 -2.18 -10.84 12.72
N ALA A 50 -1.72 -11.94 13.33
CA ALA A 50 -0.33 -12.05 13.75
C ALA A 50 0.65 -11.98 12.56
N GLU A 51 0.24 -12.51 11.41
CA GLU A 51 1.06 -12.57 10.20
C GLU A 51 1.36 -11.17 9.67
N ILE A 52 0.37 -10.26 9.61
CA ILE A 52 0.61 -8.92 9.08
C ILE A 52 1.42 -8.05 10.04
N LEU A 53 1.22 -8.22 11.36
CA LEU A 53 1.96 -7.45 12.37
C LEU A 53 3.45 -7.78 12.39
N LYS A 54 3.87 -8.95 11.90
CA LYS A 54 5.29 -9.32 11.79
C LYS A 54 6.07 -8.45 10.80
N PHE A 55 5.38 -7.91 9.80
CA PHE A 55 5.99 -7.07 8.76
C PHE A 55 5.90 -5.57 9.11
N VAL A 56 5.41 -5.21 10.30
CA VAL A 56 5.37 -3.82 10.79
C VAL A 56 6.73 -3.46 11.38
N SER A 57 7.27 -2.32 10.97
CA SER A 57 8.58 -1.83 11.42
C SER A 57 8.64 -1.71 12.94
N GLY A 58 9.75 -2.15 13.53
CA GLY A 58 9.95 -2.16 14.98
C GLY A 58 9.29 -3.32 15.74
N LEU A 59 8.36 -4.07 15.13
CA LEU A 59 7.74 -5.23 15.78
C LEU A 59 8.55 -6.51 15.55
N ASN A 60 8.64 -7.33 16.59
CA ASN A 60 9.16 -8.70 16.50
C ASN A 60 8.08 -9.68 16.95
N ASN A 61 8.33 -10.98 16.81
CA ASN A 61 7.38 -12.03 17.18
C ASN A 61 6.84 -11.88 18.63
N LYS A 62 7.68 -11.46 19.59
CA LYS A 62 7.26 -11.25 20.98
C LYS A 62 6.33 -10.04 21.11
N HIS A 63 6.64 -8.92 20.45
CA HIS A 63 5.77 -7.74 20.42
C HIS A 63 4.41 -8.09 19.82
N VAL A 64 4.38 -8.81 18.69
CA VAL A 64 3.15 -9.23 18.02
C VAL A 64 2.26 -10.08 18.94
N GLN A 65 2.82 -11.07 19.62
CA GLN A 65 2.04 -11.90 20.55
C GLN A 65 1.47 -11.09 21.72
N ASN A 66 2.28 -10.19 22.30
CA ASN A 66 1.84 -9.34 23.40
C ASN A 66 0.74 -8.35 22.96
N ILE A 67 0.82 -7.81 21.75
CA ILE A 67 -0.23 -6.93 21.18
C ILE A 67 -1.55 -7.70 21.05
N ILE A 68 -1.53 -8.92 20.51
CA ILE A 68 -2.74 -9.75 20.34
C ILE A 68 -3.31 -10.16 21.69
N GLU A 69 -2.46 -10.56 22.64
CA GLU A 69 -2.88 -10.91 23.99
C GLU A 69 -3.51 -9.70 24.70
N TYR A 70 -2.89 -8.53 24.59
CA TYR A 70 -3.42 -7.30 25.19
C TYR A 70 -4.75 -6.90 24.56
N ARG A 71 -4.86 -6.93 23.22
CA ARG A 71 -6.11 -6.70 22.48
C ARG A 71 -7.22 -7.62 22.95
N SER A 72 -6.92 -8.90 23.14
CA SER A 72 -7.89 -9.90 23.61
C SER A 72 -8.40 -9.62 25.03
N LYS A 73 -7.59 -8.97 25.88
CA LYS A 73 -7.96 -8.60 27.26
C LYS A 73 -8.81 -7.33 27.33
N ILE A 74 -8.47 -6.31 26.55
CA ILE A 74 -9.16 -5.01 26.57
C ILE A 74 -10.34 -4.94 25.58
N GLY A 75 -10.44 -5.92 24.67
CA GLY A 75 -11.40 -5.96 23.56
C GLY A 75 -10.89 -5.22 22.33
N LYS A 76 -10.70 -3.91 22.42
CA LYS A 76 -10.16 -3.08 21.31
C LYS A 76 -9.33 -1.92 21.83
N PHE A 77 -8.29 -1.56 21.09
CA PHE A 77 -7.52 -0.34 21.30
C PHE A 77 -8.36 0.89 20.94
N ARG A 78 -8.33 1.90 21.81
CA ARG A 78 -9.07 3.18 21.64
C ARG A 78 -8.21 4.32 21.15
N ASN A 79 -6.90 4.23 21.35
CA ASN A 79 -5.92 5.18 20.86
C ASN A 79 -4.54 4.51 20.77
N ARG A 80 -3.60 5.19 20.13
CA ARG A 80 -2.22 4.67 19.98
C ARG A 80 -1.48 4.57 21.31
N GLU A 81 -1.73 5.48 22.26
CA GLU A 81 -1.05 5.50 23.57
C GLU A 81 -1.25 4.22 24.38
N GLU A 82 -2.38 3.51 24.18
CA GLU A 82 -2.61 2.21 24.80
C GLU A 82 -1.57 1.14 24.41
N LEU A 83 -0.83 1.32 23.30
CA LEU A 83 0.29 0.44 22.94
C LEU A 83 1.43 0.49 23.98
N LEU A 84 1.63 1.62 24.68
CA LEU A 84 2.63 1.73 25.75
C LEU A 84 2.29 0.86 26.97
N LYS A 85 1.03 0.41 27.10
CA LYS A 85 0.59 -0.51 28.15
C LYS A 85 0.83 -1.97 27.77
N VAL A 86 1.21 -2.25 26.53
CA VAL A 86 1.52 -3.61 26.06
C VAL A 86 2.85 -4.07 26.64
N LYS A 87 2.85 -5.28 27.21
CA LYS A 87 4.05 -5.87 27.80
C LYS A 87 5.19 -5.93 26.79
N SER A 88 6.40 -5.57 27.23
CA SER A 88 7.63 -5.61 26.41
C SER A 88 7.61 -4.70 25.17
N LEU A 89 6.66 -3.78 25.04
CA LEU A 89 6.65 -2.75 24.02
C LEU A 89 7.16 -1.45 24.67
N GLY A 90 8.47 -1.20 24.54
CA GLY A 90 9.10 -0.01 25.11
C GLY A 90 8.90 1.23 24.22
N GLU A 91 9.28 2.40 24.72
CA GLU A 91 9.12 3.69 24.03
C GLU A 91 9.76 3.72 22.64
N ASN A 92 10.98 3.20 22.48
CA ASN A 92 11.64 3.13 21.17
C ASN A 92 10.87 2.20 20.19
N THR A 93 10.39 1.05 20.67
CA THR A 93 9.57 0.15 19.84
C THR A 93 8.25 0.79 19.47
N TYR A 94 7.64 1.53 20.39
CA TYR A 94 6.43 2.29 20.14
C TYR A 94 6.66 3.32 19.04
N GLU A 95 7.67 4.17 19.18
CA GLU A 95 8.04 5.21 18.22
C GLU A 95 8.26 4.63 16.81
N GLN A 96 9.00 3.53 16.70
CA GLN A 96 9.26 2.90 15.40
C GLN A 96 8.02 2.28 14.75
N ALA A 97 7.05 1.80 15.54
CA ALA A 97 5.90 1.05 15.02
C ALA A 97 4.63 1.89 14.85
N VAL A 98 4.44 2.90 15.71
CA VAL A 98 3.14 3.57 15.87
C VAL A 98 2.70 4.32 14.61
N GLY A 99 3.64 4.85 13.83
CA GLY A 99 3.38 5.50 12.53
C GLY A 99 2.80 4.57 11.45
N PHE A 100 2.87 3.26 11.67
CA PHE A 100 2.35 2.24 10.74
C PHE A 100 1.07 1.55 11.24
N LEU A 101 0.69 1.79 12.50
CA LEU A 101 -0.51 1.21 13.12
C LEU A 101 -1.68 2.20 13.04
N ARG A 102 -2.84 1.73 12.59
CA ARG A 102 -4.07 2.52 12.42
C ARG A 102 -5.12 2.06 13.42
N ILE A 103 -5.97 2.98 13.87
CA ILE A 103 -7.12 2.67 14.73
C ILE A 103 -8.33 3.44 14.19
N HIS A 104 -9.14 2.80 13.36
CA HIS A 104 -10.28 3.45 12.67
C HIS A 104 -11.34 4.00 13.63
N ASP A 105 -11.55 3.35 14.77
CA ASP A 105 -12.50 3.78 15.80
C ASP A 105 -11.86 4.67 16.88
N SER A 106 -10.68 5.26 16.64
CA SER A 106 -10.00 6.05 17.67
C SER A 106 -10.78 7.33 18.00
N ASN A 107 -10.63 7.75 19.25
CA ASN A 107 -11.07 9.06 19.74
C ASN A 107 -10.27 10.21 19.11
N ASN A 108 -9.01 9.94 18.71
CA ASN A 108 -8.18 10.88 17.99
C ASN A 108 -8.22 10.57 16.49
N PHE A 109 -8.64 11.54 15.67
CA PHE A 109 -8.72 11.39 14.23
C PHE A 109 -7.39 10.98 13.60
N PHE A 110 -6.25 11.52 14.07
CA PHE A 110 -4.95 11.26 13.46
C PHE A 110 -4.47 9.81 13.64
N ASP A 111 -4.99 9.06 14.62
CA ASP A 111 -4.68 7.64 14.78
C ASP A 111 -5.17 6.80 13.60
N ARG A 112 -6.09 7.34 12.80
CA ARG A 112 -6.62 6.74 11.57
C ARG A 112 -5.69 6.95 10.39
N THR A 113 -4.68 7.81 10.51
CA THR A 113 -3.83 8.28 9.40
C THR A 113 -2.37 7.84 9.54
N SER A 114 -1.55 8.14 8.54
CA SER A 114 -0.08 7.97 8.57
C SER A 114 0.67 9.03 9.36
N ILE A 115 -0.01 10.03 9.92
CA ILE A 115 0.64 11.07 10.71
C ILE A 115 1.20 10.42 11.98
N HIS A 116 2.49 10.59 12.24
CA HIS A 116 3.12 10.09 13.45
C HIS A 116 2.70 10.94 14.67
N PRO A 117 2.54 10.36 15.88
CA PRO A 117 2.14 11.13 17.08
C PRO A 117 3.03 12.33 17.38
N GLU A 118 4.32 12.30 17.03
CA GLU A 118 5.23 13.45 17.17
C GLU A 118 4.76 14.68 16.39
N SER A 119 4.03 14.47 15.29
CA SER A 119 3.56 15.52 14.39
C SER A 119 2.13 15.95 14.68
N TYR A 120 1.47 15.43 15.73
CA TYR A 120 0.08 15.78 16.05
C TYR A 120 -0.08 17.26 16.40
N GLU A 121 0.90 17.86 17.07
CA GLU A 121 0.87 19.29 17.37
C GLU A 121 0.88 20.13 16.08
N LEU A 122 1.75 19.78 15.12
CA LEU A 122 1.80 20.44 13.82
C LEU A 122 0.52 20.20 13.01
N ALA A 123 -0.02 18.98 13.02
CA ALA A 123 -1.24 18.64 12.32
C ALA A 123 -2.44 19.44 12.84
N ASN A 124 -2.60 19.59 14.16
CA ASN A 124 -3.64 20.43 14.74
C ASN A 124 -3.50 21.89 14.30
N LYS A 125 -2.29 22.47 14.34
CA LYS A 125 -2.04 23.85 13.87
C LYS A 125 -2.44 24.05 12.41
N ILE A 126 -2.15 23.09 11.54
CA ILE A 126 -2.53 23.14 10.11
C ILE A 126 -4.05 23.05 9.94
N VAL A 127 -4.71 22.14 10.68
CA VAL A 127 -6.17 21.98 10.67
C VAL A 127 -6.86 23.26 11.11
N ASP A 128 -6.40 23.87 12.21
CA ASP A 128 -6.95 25.12 12.74
C ASP A 128 -6.76 26.28 11.76
N LYS A 129 -5.56 26.39 11.17
CA LYS A 129 -5.21 27.46 10.21
C LYS A 129 -6.05 27.40 8.94
N LEU A 130 -6.30 26.20 8.44
CA LEU A 130 -7.08 25.96 7.23
C LEU A 130 -8.59 25.88 7.50
N GLY A 131 -9.02 25.92 8.77
CA GLY A 131 -10.41 25.80 9.17
C GLY A 131 -11.04 24.46 8.77
N ILE A 132 -10.26 23.38 8.84
CA ILE A 132 -10.70 22.04 8.42
C ILE A 132 -11.52 21.40 9.53
N ASP A 133 -12.72 20.94 9.17
CA ASP A 133 -13.50 20.02 9.99
C ASP A 133 -13.02 18.58 9.73
N LEU A 134 -12.52 17.91 10.78
CA LEU A 134 -12.02 16.54 10.69
C LEU A 134 -13.15 15.50 10.49
N GLU A 135 -14.40 15.84 10.83
CA GLU A 135 -15.54 14.96 10.57
C GLU A 135 -16.02 15.07 9.11
N ASN A 136 -15.80 16.23 8.48
CA ASN A 136 -16.22 16.52 7.11
C ASN A 136 -15.12 17.25 6.31
N ILE A 137 -14.04 16.52 6.05
CA ILE A 137 -12.83 17.07 5.41
C ILE A 137 -13.15 17.54 3.97
N ASN A 138 -13.02 18.84 3.74
CA ASN A 138 -13.04 19.39 2.39
C ASN A 138 -11.67 19.20 1.72
N THR A 139 -11.57 18.18 0.87
CA THR A 139 -10.32 17.85 0.16
C THR A 139 -9.85 18.94 -0.80
N GLU A 140 -10.71 19.85 -1.27
CA GLU A 140 -10.30 20.95 -2.16
C GLU A 140 -9.45 21.99 -1.42
N VAL A 141 -9.80 22.30 -0.16
CA VAL A 141 -9.02 23.22 0.67
C VAL A 141 -7.63 22.65 0.91
N LEU A 142 -7.54 21.35 1.19
CA LEU A 142 -6.26 20.66 1.41
C LEU A 142 -5.40 20.59 0.12
N LYS A 143 -6.01 20.34 -1.03
CA LYS A 143 -5.31 20.31 -2.33
C LYS A 143 -4.78 21.68 -2.76
N ASN A 144 -5.47 22.75 -2.38
CA ASN A 144 -5.10 24.12 -2.71
C ASN A 144 -4.23 24.79 -1.63
N ALA A 145 -3.91 24.09 -0.54
CA ALA A 145 -3.12 24.63 0.56
C ALA A 145 -1.68 24.93 0.09
N ASP A 146 -1.17 26.11 0.47
CA ASP A 146 0.21 26.49 0.19
C ASP A 146 1.16 25.85 1.22
N ILE A 147 1.73 24.70 0.83
CA ILE A 147 2.68 23.93 1.64
C ILE A 147 3.87 24.78 2.09
N LYS A 148 4.38 25.67 1.24
CA LYS A 148 5.56 26.48 1.55
C LYS A 148 5.26 27.55 2.58
N SER A 149 4.11 28.22 2.43
CA SER A 149 3.67 29.21 3.42
C SER A 149 3.42 28.57 4.77
N LEU A 150 2.77 27.40 4.82
CA LEU A 150 2.50 26.69 6.07
C LEU A 150 3.79 26.20 6.74
N ALA A 151 4.74 25.69 5.95
CA ALA A 151 6.05 25.26 6.46
C ALA A 151 6.81 26.42 7.10
N ALA A 152 6.84 27.57 6.43
CA ALA A 152 7.47 28.80 6.95
C ALA A 152 6.76 29.35 8.19
N GLU A 153 5.43 29.35 8.22
CA GLU A 153 4.64 29.86 9.34
C GLU A 153 4.86 29.04 10.63
N PHE A 154 4.90 27.71 10.50
CA PHE A 154 5.06 26.81 11.65
C PHE A 154 6.50 26.39 11.93
N ASN A 155 7.49 26.98 11.23
CA ASN A 155 8.90 26.62 11.33
C ASN A 155 9.11 25.09 11.22
N SER A 156 8.47 24.50 10.22
CA SER A 156 8.45 23.05 9.95
C SER A 156 8.96 22.74 8.54
N ASN A 157 9.18 21.47 8.25
CA ASN A 157 9.66 21.03 6.95
C ASN A 157 8.49 20.92 5.95
N GLU A 158 8.72 21.32 4.69
CA GLU A 158 7.74 21.16 3.60
C GLU A 158 7.30 19.69 3.45
N TYR A 159 8.20 18.72 3.70
CA TYR A 159 7.87 17.30 3.64
C TYR A 159 6.89 16.86 4.72
N ASP A 160 7.00 17.39 5.94
CA ASP A 160 6.11 17.04 7.06
C ASP A 160 4.73 17.63 6.84
N VAL A 161 4.67 18.90 6.41
CA VAL A 161 3.41 19.57 6.04
C VAL A 161 2.73 18.84 4.89
N LYS A 162 3.48 18.46 3.85
CA LYS A 162 2.95 17.68 2.73
C LYS A 162 2.42 16.32 3.19
N LEU A 163 3.16 15.60 4.03
CA LEU A 163 2.73 14.31 4.56
C LEU A 163 1.43 14.44 5.36
N ILE A 164 1.29 15.48 6.18
CA ILE A 164 0.08 15.77 6.93
C ILE A 164 -1.09 16.03 5.97
N ILE A 165 -0.91 16.92 4.99
CA ILE A 165 -1.96 17.24 4.00
C ILE A 165 -2.37 15.98 3.23
N ASP A 166 -1.41 15.21 2.71
CA ASP A 166 -1.67 13.97 1.97
C ASP A 166 -2.41 12.94 2.86
N SER A 167 -2.05 12.88 4.14
CA SER A 167 -2.70 12.01 5.13
C SER A 167 -4.11 12.46 5.50
N LEU A 168 -4.40 13.76 5.47
CA LEU A 168 -5.75 14.31 5.70
C LEU A 168 -6.64 14.12 4.47
N ILE A 169 -6.10 14.24 3.26
CA ILE A 169 -6.83 13.99 2.01
C ILE A 169 -7.24 12.51 1.93
N ASN A 170 -6.32 11.60 2.31
CA ASN A 170 -6.55 10.16 2.28
C ASN A 170 -6.23 9.52 3.65
N PRO A 171 -7.10 9.67 4.66
CA PRO A 171 -6.88 9.17 6.02
C PRO A 171 -6.53 7.69 6.06
N THR A 172 -7.25 6.87 5.29
CA THR A 172 -7.06 5.41 5.25
C THR A 172 -6.20 4.94 4.08
N LYS A 173 -5.44 5.86 3.45
CA LYS A 173 -4.59 5.67 2.25
C LYS A 173 -4.75 4.31 1.57
N ASP A 174 -5.81 4.17 0.78
CA ASP A 174 -6.00 2.96 -0.01
C ASP A 174 -5.19 3.05 -1.32
N ILE A 175 -3.91 2.68 -1.22
CA ILE A 175 -3.00 2.62 -2.38
C ILE A 175 -3.42 1.56 -3.42
N ARG A 176 -4.48 0.79 -3.17
CA ARG A 176 -4.99 -0.24 -4.10
C ARG A 176 -5.79 0.37 -5.24
N ASP A 177 -6.33 1.57 -5.07
CA ASP A 177 -7.31 2.16 -6.00
C ASP A 177 -6.70 2.84 -7.23
N GLU A 178 -5.37 3.02 -7.28
CA GLU A 178 -4.70 3.60 -8.46
C GLU A 178 -4.40 2.58 -9.57
N LYS A 179 -4.66 1.29 -9.36
CA LYS A 179 -4.59 0.32 -10.45
C LYS A 179 -5.97 0.22 -11.08
N GLU A 180 -6.12 0.70 -12.31
CA GLU A 180 -7.21 0.25 -13.18
C GLU A 180 -7.21 -1.28 -13.12
N GLY A 181 -8.20 -1.85 -12.41
CA GLY A 181 -8.31 -3.28 -12.26
C GLY A 181 -8.32 -3.92 -13.65
N TYR A 182 -7.80 -5.14 -13.75
CA TYR A 182 -7.99 -5.92 -14.97
C TYR A 182 -9.48 -5.96 -15.26
N LYS A 183 -9.90 -5.34 -16.37
CA LYS A 183 -11.26 -5.47 -16.88
C LYS A 183 -11.44 -6.94 -17.23
N LEU A 184 -12.00 -7.71 -16.30
CA LEU A 184 -12.42 -9.09 -16.51
C LEU A 184 -13.46 -9.06 -17.62
N LYS A 185 -13.04 -9.29 -18.86
CA LYS A 185 -13.96 -9.53 -19.98
C LYS A 185 -14.69 -10.83 -19.69
N LYS A 186 -15.96 -10.70 -19.33
CA LYS A 186 -16.84 -11.85 -18.99
C LYS A 186 -17.04 -12.83 -20.14
N ASP A 187 -16.72 -12.42 -21.37
CA ASP A 187 -17.23 -13.09 -22.56
C ASP A 187 -16.27 -14.10 -23.22
N ILE A 188 -14.99 -14.15 -22.81
CA ILE A 188 -14.00 -15.03 -23.44
C ILE A 188 -13.18 -15.74 -22.37
N LEU A 189 -13.57 -16.97 -22.03
CA LEU A 189 -12.87 -17.81 -21.06
C LEU A 189 -12.01 -18.87 -21.74
N ASN A 190 -12.35 -19.27 -22.98
CA ASN A 190 -11.71 -20.38 -23.67
C ASN A 190 -11.28 -20.01 -25.09
N LEU A 191 -10.27 -20.74 -25.60
CA LEU A 191 -9.77 -20.59 -26.98
C LEU A 191 -10.87 -20.79 -28.03
N LYS A 192 -11.89 -21.61 -27.73
CA LYS A 192 -13.03 -21.89 -28.61
C LYS A 192 -13.94 -20.69 -28.85
N ASP A 193 -13.89 -19.69 -27.97
CA ASP A 193 -14.73 -18.50 -28.05
C ASP A 193 -14.12 -17.46 -29.02
N LEU A 194 -12.86 -17.67 -29.45
CA LEU A 194 -12.16 -16.81 -30.40
C LEU A 194 -12.57 -17.10 -31.84
N LYS A 195 -12.88 -16.05 -32.58
CA LYS A 195 -13.15 -16.07 -34.01
C LYS A 195 -12.20 -15.14 -34.74
N VAL A 196 -11.82 -15.53 -35.95
CA VAL A 196 -10.99 -14.69 -36.83
C VAL A 196 -11.74 -13.39 -37.12
N GLY A 197 -11.05 -12.25 -36.95
CA GLY A 197 -11.61 -10.91 -37.15
C GLY A 197 -12.16 -10.24 -35.89
N MET A 198 -12.17 -10.92 -34.73
CA MET A 198 -12.54 -10.28 -33.47
C MET A 198 -11.52 -9.21 -33.06
N ILE A 199 -12.03 -8.05 -32.61
CA ILE A 199 -11.22 -6.99 -32.03
C ILE A 199 -11.26 -7.17 -30.51
N LEU A 200 -10.09 -7.41 -29.91
CA LEU A 200 -9.95 -7.67 -28.48
C LEU A 200 -8.92 -6.70 -27.89
N GLU A 201 -9.33 -6.00 -26.85
CA GLU A 201 -8.41 -5.36 -25.91
C GLU A 201 -7.82 -6.43 -24.97
N GLY A 202 -6.53 -6.31 -24.68
CA GLY A 202 -5.82 -7.14 -23.73
C GLY A 202 -4.66 -6.37 -23.09
N SER A 203 -4.07 -6.95 -22.05
CA SER A 203 -2.97 -6.33 -21.30
C SER A 203 -1.65 -6.94 -21.69
N VAL A 204 -0.62 -6.11 -21.89
CA VAL A 204 0.74 -6.58 -22.18
C VAL A 204 1.31 -7.30 -20.95
N GLN A 205 1.70 -8.55 -21.11
CA GLN A 205 2.36 -9.34 -20.05
C GLN A 205 3.88 -9.26 -20.15
N ASN A 206 4.41 -9.31 -21.38
CA ASN A 206 5.85 -9.32 -21.61
C ASN A 206 6.20 -8.75 -22.99
N ILE A 207 7.36 -8.11 -23.10
CA ILE A 207 7.88 -7.51 -24.33
C ILE A 207 9.19 -8.22 -24.69
N THR A 208 9.33 -8.60 -25.95
CA THR A 208 10.50 -9.29 -26.50
C THR A 208 10.90 -8.66 -27.84
N ASP A 209 12.12 -8.95 -28.31
CA ASP A 209 12.64 -8.38 -29.56
C ASP A 209 11.83 -8.80 -30.81
N PHE A 210 11.13 -9.93 -30.75
CA PHE A 210 10.33 -10.46 -31.85
C PHE A 210 8.82 -10.21 -31.70
N GLY A 211 8.37 -9.64 -30.58
CA GLY A 211 6.95 -9.41 -30.36
C GLY A 211 6.55 -9.14 -28.91
N ILE A 212 5.25 -9.08 -28.68
CA ILE A 212 4.65 -8.80 -27.38
C ILE A 212 3.67 -9.92 -27.04
N PHE A 213 3.76 -10.40 -25.79
CA PHE A 213 2.79 -11.33 -25.23
C PHE A 213 1.67 -10.55 -24.55
N VAL A 214 0.43 -10.79 -24.98
CA VAL A 214 -0.77 -10.10 -24.51
C VAL A 214 -1.71 -11.10 -23.86
N TYR A 215 -2.20 -10.75 -22.68
CA TYR A 215 -3.28 -11.46 -22.01
C TYR A 215 -4.62 -10.88 -22.43
N ILE A 216 -5.45 -11.71 -23.05
CA ILE A 216 -6.80 -11.34 -23.53
C ILE A 216 -7.92 -11.99 -22.70
N GLY A 217 -7.62 -12.58 -21.54
CA GLY A 217 -8.61 -13.23 -20.67
C GLY A 217 -8.67 -14.77 -20.74
N ILE A 218 -7.85 -15.40 -21.59
CA ILE A 218 -7.73 -16.87 -21.68
C ILE A 218 -6.42 -17.35 -21.04
N LYS A 219 -6.36 -18.63 -20.63
CA LYS A 219 -5.16 -19.23 -20.00
C LYS A 219 -3.88 -19.16 -20.83
N GLN A 220 -3.98 -18.94 -22.14
CA GLN A 220 -2.85 -18.89 -23.06
C GLN A 220 -2.51 -17.44 -23.42
N ALA A 221 -1.23 -17.09 -23.35
CA ALA A 221 -0.74 -15.79 -23.82
C ALA A 221 -0.81 -15.73 -25.35
N VAL A 222 -1.25 -14.59 -25.89
CA VAL A 222 -1.29 -14.34 -27.33
C VAL A 222 -0.05 -13.57 -27.75
N LEU A 223 0.70 -14.11 -28.71
CA LEU A 223 1.85 -13.43 -29.29
C LEU A 223 1.39 -12.51 -30.43
N ILE A 224 1.66 -11.22 -30.29
CA ILE A 224 1.64 -10.27 -31.40
C ILE A 224 3.07 -10.19 -31.92
N HIS A 225 3.29 -10.69 -33.15
CA HIS A 225 4.60 -10.58 -33.80
C HIS A 225 4.90 -9.13 -34.19
N ILE A 226 6.17 -8.73 -34.12
CA ILE A 226 6.62 -7.35 -34.42
C ILE A 226 6.19 -6.86 -35.82
N SER A 227 6.07 -7.75 -36.80
CA SER A 227 5.62 -7.40 -38.16
C SER A 227 4.14 -6.99 -38.25
N LYS A 228 3.34 -7.32 -37.24
CA LYS A 228 1.91 -7.01 -37.17
C LYS A 228 1.61 -5.79 -36.28
N MET A 229 2.65 -5.18 -35.70
CA MET A 229 2.51 -3.95 -34.91
C MET A 229 2.60 -2.72 -35.81
N LYS A 230 1.77 -1.71 -35.53
CA LYS A 230 1.86 -0.41 -36.22
C LYS A 230 3.13 0.32 -35.74
N LYS A 231 4.07 0.54 -36.66
CA LYS A 231 5.26 1.36 -36.43
C LYS A 231 4.93 2.83 -36.70
N THR A 232 4.15 3.44 -35.82
CA THR A 232 3.94 4.90 -35.86
C THR A 232 4.79 5.56 -34.77
N PRO A 233 5.40 6.73 -35.02
CA PRO A 233 6.28 7.42 -34.05
C PRO A 233 5.65 7.69 -32.68
N THR A 234 4.31 7.70 -32.62
CA THR A 234 3.52 8.00 -31.42
C THR A 234 3.03 6.77 -30.64
N HIS A 235 3.28 5.55 -31.13
CA HIS A 235 2.85 4.32 -30.47
C HIS A 235 4.06 3.43 -30.22
N TYR A 236 4.62 3.52 -29.01
CA TYR A 236 5.65 2.60 -28.52
C TYR A 236 5.06 1.72 -27.42
N ALA A 237 5.38 0.42 -27.48
CA ALA A 237 5.15 -0.45 -26.34
C ALA A 237 6.32 -0.23 -25.37
N ALA A 238 6.08 0.56 -24.33
CA ALA A 238 7.02 0.68 -23.23
C ALA A 238 6.89 -0.56 -22.32
N HIS A 239 8.02 -1.00 -21.78
CA HIS A 239 8.02 -1.98 -20.70
C HIS A 239 7.19 -1.41 -19.54
N PRO A 240 6.22 -2.17 -18.98
CA PRO A 240 5.60 -1.77 -17.72
C PRO A 240 6.63 -1.72 -16.59
#